data_AF-A0A6G4U9L3-F1
#
_entry.id   AF-A0A6G4U9L3-F1
#
_cell.length_a   1.000
_cell.length_b   1.000
_cell.length_c   1.000
_cell.angle_alpha   90.00
_cell.angle_beta   90.00
_cell.angle_gamma   90.00
#
_symmetry.space_group_name_H-M   'P 1'
#
loop_
_entity.id
_entity.type
_entity.pdbx_description
1 polymer ?
#
loop_
_entity_poly.entity_id
_entity_poly.type
_entity_poly.pdbx_seq_one_letter_code
_entity_poly.pdbx_strand_id
1 'polypeptide(L)'
;MQGPHAAELAKWGDASVAGGRVPSPEATPGKVAGFFRGLTGAESERLAERFPYVVGNLNGAPVELRYHANRVALTKARETEQARSHDSRLSPEGRKEAHDRLKQVDRLLRDGRQVLAFDPTGRGRVAEVLGDLDQAQRVSVVVPGVDTDLSTYDKPWKPYAAPAGMARDLYNAERAQAPHTRTAVIAWADYTTPEGVGVDAATEPLAADGADRLQQLVAGLPGHADTALFCHSYGSVACGVAASGLPDRVTDITVAGSPGMRVDSARELRTDARVWAARGATDWIQDVPHLEVAGLGHGSDPVAASFGARRISADGTHGHAEYFRKGTASLANFAAIGTGGYPAVTCDSSDTDCSAPLDLR
;
A
#
# COMPACT_ATOMS: atom_id res chain seq x y z
N MET A 1 -12.47 -17.90 0.54
CA MET A 1 -13.49 -17.50 -0.46
C MET A 1 -13.11 -18.08 -1.82
N GLN A 2 -14.07 -18.60 -2.58
CA GLN A 2 -13.84 -18.97 -3.98
C GLN A 2 -13.93 -17.70 -4.85
N GLY A 3 -12.91 -17.44 -5.65
CA GLY A 3 -12.81 -16.29 -6.55
C GLY A 3 -11.84 -16.61 -7.69
N PRO A 4 -11.75 -15.76 -8.72
CA PRO A 4 -10.94 -16.06 -9.91
C PRO A 4 -9.46 -16.27 -9.56
N HIS A 5 -8.93 -15.50 -8.61
CA HIS A 5 -7.56 -15.69 -8.11
C HIS A 5 -7.37 -17.05 -7.42
N ALA A 6 -8.25 -17.43 -6.49
CA ALA A 6 -8.19 -18.74 -5.83
C ALA A 6 -8.34 -19.92 -6.81
N ALA A 7 -9.21 -19.79 -7.81
CA ALA A 7 -9.39 -20.80 -8.85
C ALA A 7 -8.15 -20.95 -9.74
N GLU A 8 -7.41 -19.87 -9.94
CA GLU A 8 -6.18 -19.85 -10.72
C GLU A 8 -4.99 -20.39 -9.92
N LEU A 9 -4.87 -20.04 -8.63
CA LEU A 9 -3.88 -20.60 -7.71
C LEU A 9 -3.94 -22.13 -7.66
N ALA A 10 -5.15 -22.71 -7.63
CA ALA A 10 -5.33 -24.16 -7.66
C ALA A 10 -4.73 -24.80 -8.92
N LYS A 11 -4.84 -24.14 -10.08
CA LYS A 11 -4.27 -24.62 -11.36
C LYS A 11 -2.78 -24.33 -11.48
N TRP A 12 -2.31 -23.25 -10.83
CA TRP A 12 -0.91 -22.87 -10.80
C TRP A 12 -0.06 -23.93 -10.11
N GLY A 13 -0.53 -24.52 -8.99
CA GLY A 13 0.23 -25.55 -8.26
C GLY A 13 0.69 -26.74 -9.11
N ASP A 14 -0.05 -27.07 -10.17
CA ASP A 14 0.25 -28.16 -11.09
C ASP A 14 0.89 -27.69 -12.41
N ALA A 15 1.11 -26.38 -12.57
CA ALA A 15 1.63 -25.81 -13.79
C ALA A 15 3.13 -26.08 -13.98
N SER A 16 3.52 -26.16 -15.25
CA SER A 16 4.91 -26.25 -15.67
C SER A 16 5.15 -25.38 -16.90
N VAL A 17 6.37 -24.89 -17.03
CA VAL A 17 6.88 -24.13 -18.18
C VAL A 17 8.34 -24.49 -18.38
N ALA A 18 8.81 -24.55 -19.63
CA ALA A 18 10.20 -24.87 -19.95
C ALA A 18 10.74 -26.19 -19.31
N GLY A 19 9.86 -27.17 -19.07
CA GLY A 19 10.22 -28.43 -18.41
C GLY A 19 10.42 -28.35 -16.89
N GLY A 20 10.22 -27.18 -16.28
CA GLY A 20 10.27 -26.97 -14.82
C GLY A 20 8.90 -26.67 -14.22
N ARG A 21 8.75 -26.93 -12.92
CA ARG A 21 7.54 -26.52 -12.17
C ARG A 21 7.60 -25.04 -11.82
N VAL A 22 6.44 -24.41 -11.79
CA VAL A 22 6.29 -23.05 -11.29
C VAL A 22 6.57 -22.98 -9.77
N PRO A 23 7.00 -21.82 -9.23
CA PRO A 23 7.22 -21.66 -7.79
C PRO A 23 5.89 -21.72 -7.02
N SER A 24 5.94 -22.04 -5.72
CA SER A 24 4.78 -21.82 -4.86
C SER A 24 4.34 -20.35 -4.94
N PRO A 25 3.04 -20.05 -4.94
CA PRO A 25 2.54 -18.69 -4.74
C PRO A 25 3.01 -18.03 -3.44
N GLU A 26 3.36 -18.82 -2.42
CA GLU A 26 3.94 -18.32 -1.16
C GLU A 26 5.48 -18.29 -1.17
N ALA A 27 6.12 -18.56 -2.31
CA ALA A 27 7.57 -18.50 -2.41
C ALA A 27 8.07 -17.07 -2.16
N THR A 28 9.26 -16.96 -1.56
CA THR A 28 9.88 -15.66 -1.32
C THR A 28 10.12 -14.91 -2.64
N PRO A 29 10.08 -13.57 -2.65
CA PRO A 29 10.26 -12.79 -3.86
C PRO A 29 11.58 -13.08 -4.59
N GLY A 30 12.65 -13.36 -3.85
CA GLY A 30 13.92 -13.79 -4.42
C GLY A 30 13.85 -15.11 -5.21
N LYS A 31 13.06 -16.09 -4.74
CA LYS A 31 12.82 -17.36 -5.46
C LYS A 31 11.99 -17.14 -6.72
N VAL A 32 10.93 -16.32 -6.63
CA VAL A 32 10.10 -15.95 -7.79
C VAL A 32 10.95 -15.21 -8.83
N ALA A 33 11.76 -14.25 -8.43
CA ALA A 33 12.67 -13.52 -9.31
C ALA A 33 13.70 -14.45 -9.97
N GLY A 34 14.25 -15.40 -9.22
CA GLY A 34 15.15 -16.43 -9.75
C GLY A 34 14.49 -17.31 -10.81
N PHE A 35 13.23 -17.69 -10.60
CA PHE A 35 12.45 -18.44 -11.57
C PHE A 35 12.25 -17.67 -12.88
N PHE A 36 11.75 -16.43 -12.82
CA PHE A 36 11.51 -15.64 -14.04
C PHE A 36 12.79 -15.26 -14.80
N ARG A 37 13.93 -15.10 -14.11
CA ARG A 37 15.24 -14.93 -14.77
C ARG A 37 15.66 -16.13 -15.62
N GLY A 38 15.18 -17.33 -15.28
CA GLY A 38 15.45 -18.55 -16.03
C GLY A 38 14.55 -18.75 -17.25
N LEU A 39 13.52 -17.92 -17.43
CA LEU A 39 12.58 -18.01 -18.54
C LEU A 39 12.93 -17.04 -19.66
N THR A 40 12.58 -17.42 -20.88
CA THR A 40 12.52 -16.48 -22.00
C THR A 40 11.35 -15.50 -21.85
N GLY A 41 11.37 -14.39 -22.57
CA GLY A 41 10.26 -13.42 -22.60
C GLY A 41 8.93 -14.09 -22.99
N ALA A 42 8.94 -14.90 -24.06
CA ALA A 42 7.75 -15.61 -24.52
C ALA A 42 7.23 -16.69 -23.54
N GLU A 43 8.09 -17.27 -22.70
CA GLU A 43 7.65 -18.17 -21.62
C GLU A 43 6.99 -17.40 -20.49
N SER A 44 7.57 -16.28 -20.10
CA SER A 44 7.03 -15.40 -19.07
C SER A 44 5.68 -14.82 -19.47
N GLU A 45 5.56 -14.32 -20.71
CA GLU A 45 4.31 -13.78 -21.26
C GLU A 45 3.20 -14.85 -21.31
N ARG A 46 3.52 -16.08 -21.76
CA ARG A 46 2.55 -17.18 -21.77
C ARG A 46 2.03 -17.51 -20.37
N LEU A 47 2.89 -17.42 -19.34
CA LEU A 47 2.43 -17.56 -17.96
C LEU A 47 1.52 -16.41 -17.54
N ALA A 48 1.86 -15.17 -17.88
CA ALA A 48 1.04 -14.00 -17.56
C ALA A 48 -0.33 -14.01 -18.23
N GLU A 49 -0.44 -14.50 -19.47
CA GLU A 49 -1.72 -14.61 -20.18
C GLU A 49 -2.59 -15.76 -19.65
N ARG A 50 -1.95 -16.91 -19.36
CA ARG A 50 -2.63 -18.11 -18.85
C ARG A 50 -3.04 -17.98 -17.40
N PHE A 51 -2.18 -17.36 -16.60
CA PHE A 51 -2.33 -17.18 -15.16
C PHE A 51 -2.14 -15.69 -14.75
N PRO A 52 -3.02 -14.78 -15.21
CA PRO A 52 -2.89 -13.35 -14.93
C PRO A 52 -3.14 -12.99 -13.47
N TYR A 53 -4.10 -13.66 -12.80
CA TYR A 53 -4.38 -13.39 -11.39
C TYR A 53 -3.26 -13.88 -10.46
N VAL A 54 -2.46 -14.87 -10.88
CA VAL A 54 -1.29 -15.31 -10.11
C VAL A 54 -0.08 -14.47 -10.45
N VAL A 55 0.34 -14.43 -11.72
CA VAL A 55 1.57 -13.72 -12.14
C VAL A 55 1.52 -12.24 -11.78
N GLY A 56 0.36 -11.60 -11.93
CA GLY A 56 0.17 -10.20 -11.54
C GLY A 56 0.37 -9.93 -10.04
N ASN A 57 0.18 -10.93 -9.18
CA ASN A 57 0.30 -10.83 -7.72
C ASN A 57 1.58 -11.47 -7.15
N LEU A 58 2.46 -12.04 -7.99
CA LEU A 58 3.72 -12.64 -7.55
C LEU A 58 4.78 -11.56 -7.31
N ASN A 59 5.06 -11.27 -6.04
CA ASN A 59 6.20 -10.42 -5.66
C ASN A 59 7.51 -11.06 -6.13
N GLY A 60 8.38 -10.26 -6.76
CA GLY A 60 9.60 -10.73 -7.43
C GLY A 60 9.45 -11.10 -8.91
N ALA A 61 8.23 -11.19 -9.46
CA ALA A 61 8.04 -11.24 -10.92
C ALA A 61 8.45 -9.90 -11.55
N PRO A 62 8.95 -9.87 -12.81
CA PRO A 62 9.31 -8.62 -13.49
C PRO A 62 8.14 -7.63 -13.49
N VAL A 63 8.43 -6.36 -13.22
CA VAL A 63 7.39 -5.33 -13.01
C VAL A 63 6.48 -5.19 -14.23
N GLU A 64 7.07 -5.05 -15.43
CA GLU A 64 6.31 -4.97 -16.68
C GLU A 64 5.44 -6.21 -16.95
N LEU A 65 5.93 -7.39 -16.55
CA LEU A 65 5.15 -8.62 -16.66
C LEU A 65 3.93 -8.59 -15.72
N ARG A 66 4.08 -8.06 -14.51
CA ARG A 66 2.97 -7.88 -13.56
C ARG A 66 1.94 -6.89 -14.10
N TYR A 67 2.37 -5.77 -14.70
CA TYR A 67 1.47 -4.81 -15.33
C TYR A 67 0.68 -5.44 -16.49
N HIS A 68 1.35 -6.24 -17.33
CA HIS A 68 0.71 -6.98 -18.40
C HIS A 68 -0.32 -7.99 -17.86
N ALA A 69 0.09 -8.84 -16.91
CA ALA A 69 -0.78 -9.83 -16.27
C ALA A 69 -2.02 -9.17 -15.64
N ASN A 70 -1.84 -8.08 -14.88
CA ASN A 70 -2.95 -7.38 -14.23
C ASN A 70 -3.85 -6.66 -15.23
N ARG A 71 -3.34 -6.21 -16.38
CA ARG A 71 -4.19 -5.69 -17.47
C ARG A 71 -5.11 -6.78 -18.01
N VAL A 72 -4.58 -8.00 -18.23
CA VAL A 72 -5.39 -9.16 -18.63
C VAL A 72 -6.41 -9.53 -17.55
N ALA A 73 -6.00 -9.53 -16.29
CA ALA A 73 -6.87 -9.80 -15.13
C ALA A 73 -8.03 -8.79 -15.04
N LEU A 74 -7.74 -7.49 -15.20
CA LEU A 74 -8.73 -6.42 -15.22
C LEU A 74 -9.71 -6.56 -16.39
N THR A 75 -9.25 -6.91 -17.58
CA THR A 75 -10.13 -7.17 -18.73
C THR A 75 -11.10 -8.31 -18.45
N LYS A 76 -10.62 -9.43 -17.88
CA LYS A 76 -11.46 -10.56 -17.47
C LYS A 76 -12.48 -10.16 -16.39
N ALA A 77 -12.04 -9.37 -15.40
CA ALA A 77 -12.94 -8.85 -14.36
C ALA A 77 -13.99 -7.90 -14.93
N ARG A 78 -13.61 -7.04 -15.89
CA ARG A 78 -14.53 -6.13 -16.58
C ARG A 78 -15.65 -6.89 -17.28
N GLU A 79 -15.33 -7.94 -18.04
CA GLU A 79 -16.31 -8.79 -18.71
C GLU A 79 -17.25 -9.48 -17.71
N THR A 80 -16.69 -9.98 -16.61
CA THR A 80 -17.44 -10.63 -15.53
C THR A 80 -18.43 -9.66 -14.88
N GLU A 81 -17.97 -8.48 -14.47
CA GLU A 81 -18.82 -7.48 -13.82
C GLU A 81 -19.85 -6.86 -14.78
N GLN A 82 -19.51 -6.73 -16.07
CA GLN A 82 -20.46 -6.33 -17.10
C GLN A 82 -21.60 -7.35 -17.22
N ALA A 83 -21.29 -8.64 -17.30
CA ALA A 83 -22.31 -9.69 -17.35
C ALA A 83 -23.17 -9.69 -16.06
N ARG A 84 -22.54 -9.61 -14.88
CA ARG A 84 -23.24 -9.54 -13.59
C ARG A 84 -24.16 -8.33 -13.48
N SER A 85 -23.75 -7.16 -13.97
CA SER A 85 -24.57 -5.94 -13.89
C SER A 85 -25.91 -6.04 -14.65
N HIS A 86 -26.00 -6.96 -15.61
CA HIS A 86 -27.20 -7.23 -16.40
C HIS A 86 -27.89 -8.55 -16.05
N ASP A 87 -27.35 -9.32 -15.10
CA ASP A 87 -27.89 -10.64 -14.75
C ASP A 87 -29.17 -10.52 -13.92
N SER A 88 -30.31 -10.87 -14.52
CA SER A 88 -31.62 -10.82 -13.87
C SER A 88 -31.79 -11.81 -12.71
N ARG A 89 -30.86 -12.76 -12.55
CA ARG A 89 -30.81 -13.68 -11.40
C ARG A 89 -30.25 -13.02 -10.13
N LEU A 90 -29.55 -11.90 -10.26
CA LEU A 90 -29.04 -11.12 -9.13
C LEU A 90 -30.10 -10.13 -8.61
N SER A 91 -30.07 -9.86 -7.31
CA SER A 91 -30.89 -8.80 -6.72
C SER A 91 -30.55 -7.43 -7.33
N PRO A 92 -31.44 -6.42 -7.20
CA PRO A 92 -31.11 -5.04 -7.60
C PRO A 92 -29.80 -4.53 -6.97
N GLU A 93 -29.55 -4.86 -5.71
CA GLU A 93 -28.33 -4.52 -4.97
C GLU A 93 -27.11 -5.23 -5.56
N GLY A 94 -27.23 -6.53 -5.87
CA GLY A 94 -26.14 -7.29 -6.49
C GLY A 94 -25.78 -6.78 -7.89
N ARG A 95 -26.78 -6.37 -8.68
CA ARG A 95 -26.54 -5.73 -9.99
C ARG A 95 -25.91 -4.34 -9.84
N LYS A 96 -26.34 -3.57 -8.84
CA LYS A 96 -25.74 -2.27 -8.51
C LYS A 96 -24.28 -2.42 -8.08
N GLU A 97 -23.97 -3.36 -7.20
CA GLU A 97 -22.60 -3.66 -6.78
C GLU A 97 -21.72 -4.02 -7.99
N ALA A 98 -22.20 -4.91 -8.86
CA ALA A 98 -21.47 -5.30 -10.07
C ALA A 98 -21.21 -4.10 -11.00
N HIS A 99 -22.21 -3.24 -11.18
CA HIS A 99 -22.06 -2.01 -11.96
C HIS A 99 -21.07 -1.02 -11.33
N ASP A 100 -21.06 -0.88 -10.01
CA ASP A 100 -20.13 0.01 -9.32
C ASP A 100 -18.69 -0.54 -9.36
N ARG A 101 -18.50 -1.86 -9.28
CA ARG A 101 -17.22 -2.54 -9.53
C ARG A 101 -16.75 -2.38 -10.98
N LEU A 102 -17.65 -2.56 -11.95
CA LEU A 102 -17.35 -2.34 -13.38
C LEU A 102 -16.77 -0.94 -13.61
N LYS A 103 -17.36 0.09 -12.99
CA LYS A 103 -16.84 1.46 -13.06
C LYS A 103 -15.43 1.61 -12.48
N GLN A 104 -15.10 0.90 -11.41
CA GLN A 104 -13.76 0.92 -10.82
C GLN A 104 -12.75 0.22 -11.74
N VAL A 105 -13.10 -0.95 -12.26
CA VAL A 105 -12.25 -1.69 -13.21
C VAL A 105 -12.03 -0.88 -14.49
N ASP A 106 -13.06 -0.24 -15.03
CA ASP A 106 -12.94 0.66 -16.18
C ASP A 106 -11.97 1.83 -15.90
N ARG A 107 -11.95 2.38 -14.68
CA ARG A 107 -10.98 3.43 -14.30
C ARG A 107 -9.56 2.90 -14.22
N LEU A 108 -9.36 1.67 -13.78
CA LEU A 108 -8.03 1.05 -13.70
C LEU A 108 -7.47 0.67 -15.08
N LEU A 109 -8.34 0.41 -16.07
CA LEU A 109 -7.93 0.08 -17.44
C LEU A 109 -7.60 1.31 -18.31
N ARG A 110 -8.05 2.51 -17.92
CA ARG A 110 -7.85 3.76 -18.67
C ARG A 110 -6.49 4.40 -18.38
N ASP A 111 -6.14 5.39 -19.19
CA ASP A 111 -5.04 6.33 -18.97
C ASP A 111 -3.65 5.69 -18.78
N GLY A 112 -3.46 4.46 -19.29
CA GLY A 112 -2.19 3.76 -19.21
C GLY A 112 -1.75 3.39 -17.79
N ARG A 113 -2.69 3.33 -16.82
CA ARG A 113 -2.37 3.01 -15.42
C ARG A 113 -1.59 1.69 -15.29
N GLN A 114 -0.63 1.70 -14.37
CA GLN A 114 0.29 0.59 -14.10
C GLN A 114 -0.17 -0.16 -12.85
N VAL A 115 -1.00 -1.18 -13.03
CA VAL A 115 -1.54 -1.97 -11.91
C VAL A 115 -0.56 -3.09 -11.54
N LEU A 116 0.02 -2.96 -10.35
CA LEU A 116 1.05 -3.84 -9.80
C LEU A 116 0.45 -5.10 -9.16
N ALA A 117 -0.76 -5.02 -8.60
CA ALA A 117 -1.48 -6.14 -8.03
C ALA A 117 -2.99 -5.96 -8.22
N PHE A 118 -3.71 -7.05 -8.47
CA PHE A 118 -5.16 -7.03 -8.62
C PHE A 118 -5.76 -8.40 -8.25
N ASP A 119 -6.64 -8.41 -7.24
CA ASP A 119 -7.46 -9.56 -6.89
C ASP A 119 -8.90 -9.08 -6.69
N PRO A 120 -9.86 -9.43 -7.57
CA PRO A 120 -11.25 -9.01 -7.44
C PRO A 120 -12.05 -9.88 -6.44
N THR A 121 -11.43 -10.88 -5.81
CA THR A 121 -12.09 -11.78 -4.85
C THR A 121 -12.56 -11.02 -3.60
N GLY A 122 -13.76 -11.33 -3.12
CA GLY A 122 -14.34 -10.63 -1.97
C GLY A 122 -14.52 -9.14 -2.28
N ARG A 123 -14.14 -8.25 -1.36
CA ARG A 123 -14.18 -6.78 -1.58
C ARG A 123 -13.15 -6.28 -2.59
N GLY A 124 -12.16 -7.12 -2.90
CA GLY A 124 -11.11 -6.84 -3.87
C GLY A 124 -9.94 -6.04 -3.32
N ARG A 125 -8.78 -6.25 -3.92
CA ARG A 125 -7.48 -5.66 -3.56
C ARG A 125 -6.78 -5.15 -4.81
N VAL A 126 -6.09 -4.02 -4.68
CA VAL A 126 -5.45 -3.32 -5.81
C VAL A 126 -4.14 -2.67 -5.35
N ALA A 127 -3.10 -2.75 -6.15
CA ALA A 127 -1.95 -1.87 -6.03
C ALA A 127 -1.61 -1.24 -7.38
N GLU A 128 -1.27 0.05 -7.39
CA GLU A 128 -0.88 0.78 -8.59
C GLU A 128 0.42 1.53 -8.37
N VAL A 129 1.19 1.65 -9.44
CA VAL A 129 2.43 2.42 -9.48
C VAL A 129 2.20 3.73 -10.25
N LEU A 130 2.76 4.81 -9.73
CA LEU A 130 3.00 6.06 -10.46
C LEU A 130 4.51 6.26 -10.61
N GLY A 131 4.97 6.46 -11.84
CA GLY A 131 6.40 6.59 -12.15
C GLY A 131 7.01 5.30 -12.70
N ASP A 132 8.33 5.29 -12.88
CA ASP A 132 9.07 4.12 -13.36
C ASP A 132 9.64 3.37 -12.16
N LEU A 133 9.02 2.26 -11.78
CA LEU A 133 9.43 1.48 -10.59
C LEU A 133 10.77 0.77 -10.79
N ASP A 134 11.10 0.32 -12.01
CA ASP A 134 12.36 -0.37 -12.29
C ASP A 134 13.56 0.58 -12.26
N GLN A 135 13.37 1.85 -12.60
CA GLN A 135 14.41 2.89 -12.64
C GLN A 135 14.38 3.87 -11.44
N ALA A 136 13.47 3.66 -10.50
CA ALA A 136 13.33 4.49 -9.31
C ALA A 136 14.60 4.46 -8.45
N GLN A 137 15.00 5.64 -7.97
CA GLN A 137 16.02 5.79 -6.93
C GLN A 137 15.39 5.76 -5.53
N ARG A 138 14.14 6.22 -5.43
CA ARG A 138 13.34 6.25 -4.20
C ARG A 138 11.94 5.73 -4.51
N VAL A 139 11.41 4.89 -3.63
CA VAL A 139 10.04 4.37 -3.73
C VAL A 139 9.25 4.80 -2.51
N SER A 140 8.06 5.37 -2.73
CA SER A 140 7.13 5.70 -1.66
C SER A 140 5.94 4.76 -1.70
N VAL A 141 5.56 4.16 -0.58
CA VAL A 141 4.40 3.25 -0.49
C VAL A 141 3.33 3.88 0.38
N VAL A 142 2.18 4.18 -0.19
CA VAL A 142 1.01 4.67 0.56
C VAL A 142 0.22 3.47 1.07
N VAL A 143 0.17 3.32 2.39
CA VAL A 143 -0.57 2.27 3.10
C VAL A 143 -1.83 2.90 3.72
N PRO A 144 -3.02 2.63 3.16
CA PRO A 144 -4.26 3.28 3.57
C PRO A 144 -4.83 2.68 4.87
N GLY A 145 -5.96 3.19 5.33
CA GLY A 145 -6.67 2.70 6.53
C GLY A 145 -7.87 1.81 6.23
N VAL A 146 -8.76 1.73 7.22
CA VAL A 146 -10.05 1.01 7.15
C VAL A 146 -10.89 1.40 5.93
N ASP A 147 -11.88 0.57 5.59
CA ASP A 147 -12.78 0.78 4.45
C ASP A 147 -12.07 0.95 3.10
N THR A 148 -10.88 0.37 2.97
CA THR A 148 -10.15 0.32 1.72
C THR A 148 -10.39 -1.01 0.99
N ASP A 149 -10.85 -0.93 -0.25
CA ASP A 149 -11.02 -2.06 -1.15
C ASP A 149 -11.15 -1.57 -2.60
N LEU A 150 -11.45 -2.46 -3.56
CA LEU A 150 -11.64 -2.11 -4.97
C LEU A 150 -12.70 -1.00 -5.18
N SER A 151 -13.77 -1.01 -4.40
CA SER A 151 -14.89 -0.06 -4.51
C SER A 151 -14.53 1.34 -4.03
N THR A 152 -13.59 1.46 -3.08
CA THR A 152 -13.16 2.72 -2.47
C THR A 152 -11.77 3.19 -2.93
N TYR A 153 -11.08 2.39 -3.75
CA TYR A 153 -9.70 2.61 -4.20
C TYR A 153 -9.47 3.96 -4.93
N ASP A 154 -10.42 4.35 -5.79
CA ASP A 154 -10.34 5.57 -6.60
C ASP A 154 -11.65 6.37 -6.52
N LYS A 155 -11.59 7.53 -5.86
CA LYS A 155 -12.74 8.42 -5.57
C LYS A 155 -12.57 9.78 -6.26
N PRO A 156 -13.28 10.05 -7.37
CA PRO A 156 -13.13 11.32 -8.11
C PRO A 156 -13.48 12.59 -7.30
N TRP A 157 -14.44 12.50 -6.38
CA TRP A 157 -14.92 13.66 -5.61
C TRP A 157 -14.10 13.95 -4.34
N LYS A 158 -13.32 12.97 -3.86
CA LYS A 158 -12.48 13.12 -2.66
C LYS A 158 -11.18 12.32 -2.85
N PRO A 159 -10.34 12.66 -3.84
CA PRO A 159 -9.20 11.82 -4.24
C PRO A 159 -8.19 11.63 -3.10
N TYR A 160 -7.93 12.67 -2.30
CA TYR A 160 -7.03 12.61 -1.15
C TYR A 160 -7.49 11.67 -0.03
N ALA A 161 -8.74 11.17 -0.07
CA ALA A 161 -9.30 10.19 0.86
C ALA A 161 -9.40 8.77 0.26
N ALA A 162 -8.66 8.51 -0.82
CA ALA A 162 -8.60 7.23 -1.49
C ALA A 162 -7.16 6.92 -1.93
N PRO A 163 -6.72 5.64 -1.90
CA PRO A 163 -5.33 5.27 -2.18
C PRO A 163 -4.77 5.85 -3.49
N ALA A 164 -5.53 5.77 -4.59
CA ALA A 164 -5.09 6.27 -5.88
C ALA A 164 -4.85 7.79 -5.90
N GLY A 165 -5.70 8.56 -5.21
CA GLY A 165 -5.57 10.00 -5.14
C GLY A 165 -4.49 10.45 -4.15
N MET A 166 -4.36 9.76 -3.01
CA MET A 166 -3.25 9.97 -2.06
C MET A 166 -1.90 9.80 -2.74
N ALA A 167 -1.69 8.68 -3.44
CA ALA A 167 -0.45 8.40 -4.14
C ALA A 167 -0.18 9.38 -5.30
N ARG A 168 -1.23 9.79 -6.02
CA ARG A 168 -1.12 10.79 -7.09
C ARG A 168 -0.70 12.16 -6.55
N ASP A 169 -1.27 12.58 -5.43
CA ASP A 169 -0.91 13.86 -4.82
C ASP A 169 0.51 13.80 -4.23
N LEU A 170 0.91 12.69 -3.62
CA LEU A 170 2.29 12.46 -3.17
C LEU A 170 3.29 12.47 -4.34
N TYR A 171 3.04 11.69 -5.40
CA TYR A 171 3.93 11.63 -6.56
C TYR A 171 4.13 13.00 -7.21
N ASN A 172 3.05 13.78 -7.34
CA ASN A 172 3.15 15.15 -7.86
C ASN A 172 3.95 16.07 -6.94
N ALA A 173 3.79 15.94 -5.62
CA ALA A 173 4.53 16.73 -4.65
C ALA A 173 6.03 16.38 -4.65
N GLU A 174 6.37 15.08 -4.69
CA GLU A 174 7.76 14.61 -4.80
C GLU A 174 8.44 15.14 -6.06
N ARG A 175 7.76 15.05 -7.21
CA ARG A 175 8.29 15.56 -8.48
C ARG A 175 8.46 17.07 -8.50
N ALA A 176 7.58 17.81 -7.83
CA ALA A 176 7.70 19.26 -7.71
C ALA A 176 8.87 19.66 -6.82
N GLN A 177 9.10 18.92 -5.73
CA GLN A 177 10.12 19.23 -4.73
C GLN A 177 11.52 18.77 -5.14
N ALA A 178 11.63 17.61 -5.80
CA ALA A 178 12.90 17.02 -6.22
C ALA A 178 12.83 16.54 -7.68
N PRO A 179 12.77 17.46 -8.67
CA PRO A 179 12.57 17.12 -10.08
C PRO A 179 13.69 16.27 -10.71
N HIS A 180 14.86 16.19 -10.05
CA HIS A 180 16.01 15.40 -10.49
C HIS A 180 16.10 14.02 -9.82
N THR A 181 15.30 13.75 -8.78
CA THR A 181 15.22 12.44 -8.13
C THR A 181 14.18 11.61 -8.87
N ARG A 182 14.57 10.43 -9.35
CA ARG A 182 13.61 9.49 -9.95
C ARG A 182 12.83 8.81 -8.84
N THR A 183 11.59 9.24 -8.61
CA THR A 183 10.69 8.59 -7.64
C THR A 183 9.64 7.72 -8.33
N ALA A 184 9.19 6.69 -7.62
CA ALA A 184 7.96 5.97 -7.92
C ALA A 184 7.10 5.89 -6.67
N VAL A 185 5.78 6.05 -6.80
CA VAL A 185 4.83 5.94 -5.69
C VAL A 185 3.89 4.77 -5.92
N ILE A 186 3.74 3.91 -4.91
CA ILE A 186 2.84 2.78 -4.91
C ILE A 186 1.61 3.13 -4.07
N ALA A 187 0.44 3.23 -4.71
CA ALA A 187 -0.85 3.20 -4.02
C ALA A 187 -1.15 1.76 -3.62
N TRP A 188 -0.93 1.39 -2.37
CA TRP A 188 -0.98 -0.01 -1.95
C TRP A 188 -2.23 -0.34 -1.14
N ALA A 189 -3.27 -0.81 -1.82
CA ALA A 189 -4.48 -1.38 -1.23
C ALA A 189 -4.53 -2.91 -1.46
N ASP A 190 -3.38 -3.57 -1.38
CA ASP A 190 -3.26 -5.03 -1.50
C ASP A 190 -3.10 -5.73 -0.15
N TYR A 191 -3.99 -5.37 0.79
CA TYR A 191 -4.26 -6.14 2.00
C TYR A 191 -5.74 -6.04 2.39
N THR A 192 -6.18 -6.90 3.31
CA THR A 192 -7.56 -6.86 3.81
C THR A 192 -7.67 -5.84 4.94
N THR A 193 -8.51 -4.83 4.78
CA THR A 193 -8.74 -3.81 5.82
C THR A 193 -9.98 -4.11 6.63
N PRO A 194 -10.06 -3.62 7.88
CA PRO A 194 -11.32 -3.62 8.62
C PRO A 194 -12.44 -2.88 7.88
N GLU A 195 -13.69 -3.27 8.17
CA GLU A 195 -14.89 -2.55 7.76
C GLU A 195 -15.34 -1.65 8.93
N GLY A 196 -15.27 -0.34 8.73
CA GLY A 196 -15.48 0.65 9.78
C GLY A 196 -14.47 0.54 10.93
N VAL A 197 -14.87 1.06 12.10
CA VAL A 197 -14.05 1.16 13.33
C VAL A 197 -14.51 0.17 14.41
N GLY A 198 -14.89 -1.04 13.98
CA GLY A 198 -15.37 -2.11 14.86
C GLY A 198 -14.26 -2.94 15.52
N VAL A 199 -14.61 -4.13 16.01
CA VAL A 199 -13.68 -5.07 16.70
C VAL A 199 -12.49 -5.44 15.80
N ASP A 200 -12.73 -5.67 14.52
CA ASP A 200 -11.66 -6.00 13.57
C ASP A 200 -10.66 -4.85 13.41
N ALA A 201 -11.13 -3.60 13.55
CA ALA A 201 -10.27 -2.43 13.54
C ALA A 201 -9.48 -2.27 14.85
N ALA A 202 -9.94 -2.85 15.95
CA ALA A 202 -9.28 -2.78 17.26
C ALA A 202 -8.38 -3.98 17.58
N THR A 203 -8.34 -4.99 16.70
CA THR A 203 -7.61 -6.25 16.92
C THR A 203 -6.52 -6.47 15.87
N GLU A 204 -5.61 -7.38 16.19
CA GLU A 204 -4.39 -7.66 15.42
C GLU A 204 -4.56 -8.41 14.08
N PRO A 205 -5.47 -9.38 13.90
CA PRO A 205 -5.37 -10.34 12.78
C PRO A 205 -5.28 -9.73 11.38
N LEU A 206 -6.06 -8.68 11.09
CA LEU A 206 -6.01 -8.02 9.78
C LEU A 206 -4.72 -7.19 9.59
N ALA A 207 -4.20 -6.59 10.67
CA ALA A 207 -2.92 -5.90 10.63
C ALA A 207 -1.76 -6.88 10.45
N ALA A 208 -1.82 -8.08 11.02
CA ALA A 208 -0.82 -9.13 10.82
C ALA A 208 -0.82 -9.66 9.38
N ASP A 209 -1.99 -9.97 8.79
CA ASP A 209 -2.08 -10.35 7.36
C ASP A 209 -1.56 -9.22 6.46
N GLY A 210 -1.93 -7.97 6.75
CA GLY A 210 -1.41 -6.80 6.04
C GLY A 210 0.10 -6.65 6.18
N ALA A 211 0.65 -6.89 7.38
CA ALA A 211 2.08 -6.79 7.64
C ALA A 211 2.89 -7.80 6.82
N ASP A 212 2.44 -9.06 6.78
CA ASP A 212 3.08 -10.10 5.96
C ASP A 212 3.06 -9.72 4.48
N ARG A 213 1.91 -9.26 3.97
CA ARG A 213 1.80 -8.82 2.56
C ARG A 213 2.69 -7.61 2.25
N LEU A 214 2.79 -6.65 3.18
CA LEU A 214 3.65 -5.47 3.03
C LEU A 214 5.12 -5.87 2.99
N GLN A 215 5.57 -6.75 3.88
CA GLN A 215 6.94 -7.27 3.87
C GLN A 215 7.26 -7.96 2.53
N GLN A 216 6.35 -8.77 2.01
CA GLN A 216 6.53 -9.45 0.72
C GLN A 216 6.56 -8.46 -0.46
N LEU A 217 5.75 -7.40 -0.44
CA LEU A 217 5.80 -6.33 -1.43
C LEU A 217 7.20 -5.69 -1.44
N VAL A 218 7.65 -5.19 -0.28
CA VAL A 218 8.90 -4.42 -0.19
C VAL A 218 10.12 -5.29 -0.52
N ALA A 219 10.14 -6.53 -0.05
CA ALA A 219 11.17 -7.52 -0.39
C ALA A 219 11.18 -7.89 -1.89
N GLY A 220 10.05 -7.71 -2.58
CA GLY A 220 9.89 -7.97 -4.01
C GLY A 220 10.07 -6.76 -4.93
N LEU A 221 10.34 -5.57 -4.39
CA LEU A 221 10.62 -4.38 -5.22
C LEU A 221 11.94 -4.55 -6.00
N PRO A 222 12.00 -4.07 -7.25
CA PRO A 222 13.21 -4.18 -8.08
C PRO A 222 14.37 -3.35 -7.52
N GLY A 223 15.58 -3.66 -7.97
CA GLY A 223 16.79 -2.90 -7.66
C GLY A 223 17.09 -2.78 -6.16
N HIS A 224 17.62 -1.62 -5.76
CA HIS A 224 18.03 -1.29 -4.38
C HIS A 224 17.50 0.07 -3.93
N ALA A 225 16.42 0.57 -4.54
CA ALA A 225 15.84 1.86 -4.18
C ALA A 225 15.50 1.91 -2.68
N ASP A 226 15.86 3.01 -2.01
CA ASP A 226 15.39 3.26 -0.66
C ASP A 226 13.87 3.44 -0.72
N THR A 227 13.19 2.91 0.30
CA THR A 227 11.74 2.88 0.38
C THR A 227 11.27 3.67 1.60
N ALA A 228 10.27 4.52 1.39
CA ALA A 228 9.56 5.23 2.45
C ALA A 228 8.11 4.72 2.52
N LEU A 229 7.63 4.40 3.72
CA LEU A 229 6.25 4.01 3.96
C LEU A 229 5.45 5.20 4.48
N PHE A 230 4.26 5.43 3.92
CA PHE A 230 3.32 6.46 4.34
C PHE A 230 2.00 5.81 4.77
N CYS A 231 1.89 5.58 6.07
CA CYS A 231 0.87 4.73 6.67
C CYS A 231 -0.20 5.58 7.34
N HIS A 232 -1.39 5.59 6.76
CA HIS A 232 -2.51 6.41 7.20
C HIS A 232 -3.50 5.59 8.03
N SER A 233 -3.96 6.15 9.16
CA SER A 233 -5.01 5.52 9.98
C SER A 233 -4.65 4.09 10.35
N TYR A 234 -5.53 3.10 10.15
CA TYR A 234 -5.24 1.67 10.40
C TYR A 234 -4.01 1.14 9.63
N GLY A 235 -3.60 1.77 8.52
CA GLY A 235 -2.36 1.45 7.83
C GLY A 235 -1.13 1.60 8.73
N SER A 236 -1.15 2.52 9.70
CA SER A 236 -0.08 2.67 10.69
C SER A 236 0.06 1.45 11.61
N VAL A 237 -1.04 0.76 11.92
CA VAL A 237 -1.05 -0.48 12.70
C VAL A 237 -0.37 -1.58 11.88
N ALA A 238 -0.74 -1.74 10.61
CA ALA A 238 -0.12 -2.72 9.70
C ALA A 238 1.38 -2.45 9.51
N CYS A 239 1.77 -1.18 9.33
CA CYS A 239 3.19 -0.80 9.25
C CYS A 239 3.95 -1.05 10.56
N GLY A 240 3.32 -0.80 11.71
CA GLY A 240 3.90 -1.07 13.03
C GLY A 240 4.18 -2.55 13.24
N VAL A 241 3.20 -3.41 12.93
CA VAL A 241 3.35 -4.87 12.99
C VAL A 241 4.38 -5.37 11.98
N ALA A 242 4.48 -4.75 10.80
CA ALA A 242 5.45 -5.13 9.78
C ALA A 242 6.90 -4.73 10.12
N ALA A 243 7.10 -3.69 10.94
CA ALA A 243 8.35 -2.94 11.02
C ALA A 243 9.60 -3.80 11.23
N SER A 244 9.53 -4.78 12.13
CA SER A 244 10.66 -5.66 12.48
C SER A 244 11.05 -6.67 11.39
N GLY A 245 10.17 -6.91 10.41
CA GLY A 245 10.40 -7.81 9.28
C GLY A 245 10.67 -7.09 7.96
N LEU A 246 10.63 -5.75 7.94
CA LEU A 246 10.91 -4.97 6.75
C LEU A 246 12.41 -5.03 6.41
N PRO A 247 12.78 -5.15 5.13
CA PRO A 247 14.18 -5.15 4.72
C PRO A 247 14.82 -3.77 4.89
N ASP A 248 16.14 -3.72 5.06
CA ASP A 248 16.96 -2.51 5.32
C ASP A 248 16.79 -1.38 4.30
N ARG A 249 16.24 -1.68 3.11
CA ARG A 249 15.86 -0.64 2.13
C ARG A 249 14.76 0.28 2.64
N VAL A 250 13.96 -0.12 3.63
CA VAL A 250 12.98 0.78 4.25
C VAL A 250 13.74 1.72 5.16
N THR A 251 13.84 2.98 4.73
CA THR A 251 14.61 4.01 5.44
C THR A 251 13.74 4.93 6.28
N ASP A 252 12.43 4.99 5.96
CA ASP A 252 11.48 5.88 6.59
C ASP A 252 10.11 5.19 6.76
N ILE A 253 9.52 5.28 7.95
CA ILE A 253 8.14 4.88 8.25
C ILE A 253 7.42 6.12 8.79
N THR A 254 6.52 6.68 7.99
CA THR A 254 5.73 7.84 8.36
C THR A 254 4.31 7.42 8.67
N VAL A 255 3.83 7.71 9.89
CA VAL A 255 2.45 7.46 10.30
C VAL A 255 1.66 8.76 10.43
N ALA A 256 0.43 8.76 9.92
CA ALA A 256 -0.42 9.94 9.92
C ALA A 256 -1.85 9.61 10.35
N GLY A 257 -2.39 10.38 11.29
CA GLY A 257 -3.69 10.07 11.92
C GLY A 257 -3.69 8.67 12.53
N SER A 258 -2.60 8.28 13.17
CA SER A 258 -2.41 6.91 13.66
C SER A 258 -3.19 6.67 14.96
N PRO A 259 -3.98 5.57 15.06
CA PRO A 259 -4.51 5.14 16.34
C PRO A 259 -3.46 4.44 17.22
N GLY A 260 -2.27 4.12 16.66
CA GLY A 260 -1.17 3.41 17.31
C GLY A 260 -0.43 2.49 16.35
N MET A 261 0.66 1.86 16.84
CA MET A 261 1.54 0.97 16.05
C MET A 261 1.73 -0.42 16.68
N ARG A 262 0.89 -0.79 17.67
CA ARG A 262 0.95 -2.06 18.45
C ARG A 262 2.25 -2.25 19.23
N VAL A 263 2.87 -1.14 19.61
CA VAL A 263 4.06 -1.04 20.45
C VAL A 263 3.92 0.18 21.35
N ASP A 264 4.68 0.23 22.45
CA ASP A 264 4.65 1.37 23.37
C ASP A 264 5.69 2.44 23.01
N SER A 265 6.73 2.07 22.26
CA SER A 265 7.77 2.99 21.82
C SER A 265 8.30 2.65 20.43
N ALA A 266 8.83 3.65 19.73
CA ALA A 266 9.45 3.49 18.41
C ALA A 266 10.62 2.50 18.44
N ARG A 267 11.31 2.33 19.58
CA ARG A 267 12.40 1.36 19.75
C ARG A 267 11.91 -0.09 19.65
N GLU A 268 10.69 -0.38 20.07
CA GLU A 268 10.11 -1.73 20.04
C GLU A 268 9.73 -2.19 18.63
N LEU A 269 9.62 -1.25 17.67
CA LEU A 269 9.46 -1.56 16.24
C LEU A 269 10.64 -2.35 15.67
N ARG A 270 11.80 -2.32 16.34
CA ARG A 270 13.01 -3.08 15.96
C ARG A 270 13.38 -2.89 14.49
N THR A 271 13.39 -1.64 14.06
CA THR A 271 13.75 -1.21 12.70
C THR A 271 14.81 -0.11 12.77
N ASP A 272 15.67 -0.06 11.76
CA ASP A 272 16.63 1.05 11.57
C ASP A 272 16.01 2.23 10.81
N ALA A 273 14.77 2.09 10.33
CA ALA A 273 14.04 3.15 9.66
C ALA A 273 13.75 4.31 10.61
N ARG A 274 13.77 5.53 10.08
CA ARG A 274 13.32 6.71 10.82
C ARG A 274 11.81 6.66 10.96
N VAL A 275 11.33 6.80 12.18
CA VAL A 275 9.89 6.81 12.47
C VAL A 275 9.42 8.25 12.58
N TRP A 276 8.49 8.63 11.70
CA TRP A 276 7.89 9.96 11.63
C TRP A 276 6.42 9.88 11.99
N ALA A 277 5.89 10.88 12.70
CA ALA A 277 4.50 10.91 13.11
C ALA A 277 3.87 12.29 12.86
N ALA A 278 2.63 12.29 12.35
CA ALA A 278 1.85 13.48 12.08
C ALA A 278 0.40 13.31 12.57
N ARG A 279 -0.14 14.33 13.25
CA ARG A 279 -1.58 14.41 13.57
C ARG A 279 -2.10 15.81 13.28
N GLY A 280 -3.15 15.91 12.47
CA GLY A 280 -3.85 17.18 12.22
C GLY A 280 -4.64 17.61 13.45
N ALA A 281 -4.71 18.93 13.69
CA ALA A 281 -5.32 19.49 14.90
C ALA A 281 -6.80 19.10 15.11
N THR A 282 -7.53 18.88 14.01
CA THR A 282 -8.96 18.51 14.05
C THR A 282 -9.19 17.03 13.70
N ASP A 283 -8.16 16.19 13.79
CA ASP A 283 -8.31 14.75 13.60
C ASP A 283 -8.97 14.11 14.83
N TRP A 284 -10.10 13.44 14.64
CA TRP A 284 -10.84 12.76 15.71
C TRP A 284 -10.06 11.63 16.36
N ILE A 285 -9.00 11.13 15.71
CA ILE A 285 -8.10 10.13 16.31
C ILE A 285 -7.48 10.60 17.62
N GLN A 286 -7.39 11.92 17.86
CA GLN A 286 -6.97 12.45 19.16
C GLN A 286 -7.82 11.96 20.36
N ASP A 287 -9.06 11.54 20.09
CA ASP A 287 -10.02 11.07 21.09
C ASP A 287 -10.02 9.53 21.25
N VAL A 288 -9.22 8.81 20.46
CA VAL A 288 -9.11 7.35 20.55
C VAL A 288 -8.19 6.96 21.71
N PRO A 289 -8.57 6.02 22.58
CA PRO A 289 -7.70 5.53 23.64
C PRO A 289 -6.43 4.87 23.08
N HIS A 290 -5.28 5.49 23.33
CA HIS A 290 -3.96 5.02 22.89
C HIS A 290 -3.33 4.05 23.89
N LEU A 291 -3.91 2.86 23.98
CA LEU A 291 -3.44 1.77 24.83
C LEU A 291 -3.78 0.42 24.19
N GLU A 292 -3.07 -0.62 24.59
CA GLU A 292 -3.46 -2.00 24.29
C GLU A 292 -3.75 -2.75 25.60
N VAL A 293 -4.94 -3.35 25.70
CA VAL A 293 -5.31 -4.21 26.84
C VAL A 293 -5.98 -5.48 26.31
N ALA A 294 -5.44 -6.63 26.68
CA ALA A 294 -5.98 -7.94 26.31
C ALA A 294 -6.21 -8.12 24.79
N GLY A 295 -5.31 -7.58 23.96
CA GLY A 295 -5.38 -7.67 22.50
C GLY A 295 -6.33 -6.68 21.82
N LEU A 296 -6.89 -5.72 22.57
CA LEU A 296 -7.69 -4.62 22.05
C LEU A 296 -6.91 -3.31 22.11
N GLY A 297 -6.91 -2.57 21.00
CA GLY A 297 -6.23 -1.29 20.84
C GLY A 297 -4.86 -1.42 20.17
N HIS A 298 -4.16 -0.29 20.04
CA HIS A 298 -2.97 -0.19 19.18
C HIS A 298 -1.73 0.35 19.90
N GLY A 299 -1.70 0.28 21.22
CA GLY A 299 -0.58 0.78 22.01
C GLY A 299 -0.51 2.31 22.03
N SER A 300 0.67 2.83 22.30
CA SER A 300 0.90 4.25 22.56
C SER A 300 0.71 5.15 21.32
N ASP A 301 0.35 6.41 21.56
CA ASP A 301 0.15 7.44 20.54
C ASP A 301 1.48 7.79 19.85
N PRO A 302 1.64 7.61 18.53
CA PRO A 302 2.90 7.92 17.85
C PRO A 302 3.31 9.40 17.89
N VAL A 303 2.38 10.32 18.15
CA VAL A 303 2.73 11.74 18.35
C VAL A 303 2.99 12.09 19.82
N ALA A 304 2.91 11.14 20.76
CA ALA A 304 3.36 11.37 22.12
C ALA A 304 4.89 11.43 22.18
N ALA A 305 5.43 12.38 22.95
CA ALA A 305 6.89 12.51 23.12
C ALA A 305 7.53 11.23 23.68
N SER A 306 6.83 10.48 24.53
CA SER A 306 7.29 9.21 25.10
C SER A 306 7.41 8.09 24.07
N PHE A 307 6.69 8.16 22.95
CA PHE A 307 6.77 7.16 21.89
C PHE A 307 8.13 7.23 21.17
N GLY A 308 8.68 8.43 20.99
CA GLY A 308 10.01 8.63 20.41
C GLY A 308 10.04 8.70 18.87
N ALA A 309 8.91 8.91 18.20
CA ALA A 309 8.89 9.27 16.78
C ALA A 309 9.22 10.75 16.58
N ARG A 310 9.76 11.08 15.39
CA ARG A 310 10.00 12.46 14.92
C ARG A 310 8.67 13.09 14.52
N ARG A 311 8.25 14.15 15.21
CA ARG A 311 6.94 14.77 14.96
C ARG A 311 7.05 15.83 13.87
N ILE A 312 6.27 15.66 12.81
CA ILE A 312 6.25 16.57 11.65
C ILE A 312 4.93 17.35 11.61
N SER A 313 4.98 18.59 11.10
CA SER A 313 3.79 19.43 11.01
C SER A 313 2.73 18.79 10.09
N ALA A 314 1.48 18.88 10.52
CA ALA A 314 0.30 18.55 9.73
C ALA A 314 -0.59 19.78 9.50
N ASP A 315 -0.03 20.99 9.56
CA ASP A 315 -0.78 22.23 9.35
C ASP A 315 -1.56 22.24 8.04
N GLY A 316 -2.76 22.83 8.09
CA GLY A 316 -3.72 22.83 6.98
C GLY A 316 -4.47 21.51 6.78
N THR A 317 -4.17 20.46 7.56
CA THR A 317 -4.93 19.20 7.56
C THR A 317 -6.22 19.38 8.36
N HIS A 318 -7.37 19.39 7.69
CA HIS A 318 -8.68 19.56 8.33
C HIS A 318 -9.43 18.23 8.38
N GLY A 319 -9.10 17.43 9.39
CA GLY A 319 -9.74 16.14 9.66
C GLY A 319 -8.97 14.94 9.14
N HIS A 320 -9.47 13.76 9.49
CA HIS A 320 -8.72 12.52 9.45
C HIS A 320 -8.22 12.08 8.06
N ALA A 321 -8.94 12.44 7.00
CA ALA A 321 -8.62 11.97 5.65
C ALA A 321 -7.76 12.95 4.83
N GLU A 322 -7.32 14.07 5.40
CA GLU A 322 -6.76 15.19 4.61
C GLU A 322 -5.23 15.26 4.56
N TYR A 323 -4.50 14.30 5.14
CA TYR A 323 -3.03 14.36 5.20
C TYR A 323 -2.33 14.40 3.84
N PHE A 324 -2.94 13.85 2.79
CA PHE A 324 -2.41 13.90 1.42
C PHE A 324 -3.01 15.03 0.59
N ARG A 325 -3.82 15.90 1.18
CA ARG A 325 -4.48 16.98 0.45
C ARG A 325 -3.45 18.02 0.02
N LYS A 326 -3.55 18.48 -1.23
CA LYS A 326 -2.68 19.56 -1.74
C LYS A 326 -2.74 20.79 -0.85
N GLY A 327 -1.56 21.35 -0.55
CA GLY A 327 -1.40 22.56 0.25
C GLY A 327 -1.27 22.33 1.76
N THR A 328 -1.34 21.09 2.24
CA THR A 328 -1.05 20.78 3.65
C THR A 328 0.46 20.67 3.89
N ALA A 329 0.89 20.99 5.11
CA ALA A 329 2.27 20.76 5.55
C ALA A 329 2.60 19.25 5.60
N SER A 330 1.60 18.41 5.91
CA SER A 330 1.75 16.95 5.91
C SER A 330 2.16 16.41 4.54
N LEU A 331 1.49 16.82 3.45
CA LEU A 331 1.85 16.37 2.10
C LEU A 331 3.26 16.87 1.69
N ALA A 332 3.60 18.12 2.03
CA ALA A 332 4.93 18.65 1.77
C ALA A 332 6.03 17.88 2.52
N ASN A 333 5.77 17.54 3.79
CA ASN A 333 6.66 16.70 4.58
C ASN A 333 6.78 15.28 4.03
N PHE A 334 5.67 14.69 3.57
CA PHE A 334 5.71 13.36 2.96
C PHE A 334 6.56 13.34 1.68
N ALA A 335 6.43 14.37 0.84
CA ALA A 335 7.27 14.52 -0.35
C ALA A 335 8.75 14.73 0.00
N ALA A 336 9.06 15.51 1.03
CA ALA A 336 10.42 15.68 1.54
C ALA A 336 11.03 14.34 1.99
N ILE A 337 10.29 13.55 2.78
CA ILE A 337 10.73 12.25 3.28
C ILE A 337 10.88 11.24 2.12
N GLY A 338 9.90 11.15 1.23
CA GLY A 338 9.91 10.24 0.09
C GLY A 338 11.12 10.47 -0.82
N THR A 339 11.48 11.74 -1.04
CA THR A 339 12.64 12.14 -1.85
C THR A 339 13.97 12.11 -1.10
N GLY A 340 13.98 11.86 0.21
CA GLY A 340 15.17 11.96 1.06
C GLY A 340 15.64 13.40 1.32
N GLY A 341 14.82 14.39 0.98
CA GLY A 341 15.06 15.82 1.18
C GLY A 341 14.79 16.29 2.61
N TYR A 342 15.33 15.61 3.61
CA TYR A 342 15.05 15.87 5.04
C TYR A 342 15.21 17.33 5.51
N PRO A 343 16.14 18.15 4.99
CA PRO A 343 16.23 19.57 5.36
C PRO A 343 14.97 20.40 5.03
N ALA A 344 14.12 19.91 4.14
CA ALA A 344 12.85 20.56 3.79
C ALA A 344 11.68 20.13 4.70
N VAL A 345 11.90 19.19 5.62
CA VAL A 345 10.89 18.76 6.59
C VAL A 345 10.62 19.89 7.59
N THR A 346 9.35 20.26 7.71
CA THR A 346 8.86 21.19 8.72
C THR A 346 8.36 20.41 9.93
N CYS A 347 8.99 20.63 11.07
CA CYS A 347 8.65 19.95 12.30
C CYS A 347 7.35 20.44 12.92
N ASP A 348 6.75 19.58 13.74
CA ASP A 348 5.68 20.00 14.63
C ASP A 348 6.22 21.02 15.65
N SER A 349 5.38 21.98 16.06
CA SER A 349 5.78 23.02 17.02
C SER A 349 6.26 22.46 18.38
N SER A 350 5.85 21.25 18.73
CA SER A 350 6.28 20.54 19.95
C SER A 350 7.57 19.74 19.78
N ASP A 351 8.18 19.71 18.58
CA ASP A 351 9.38 18.92 18.25
C ASP A 351 10.31 19.67 17.29
N THR A 352 10.91 20.77 17.75
CA THR A 352 11.64 21.69 16.86
C THR A 352 12.86 21.08 16.17
N ASP A 353 13.35 19.93 16.65
CA ASP A 353 14.55 19.25 16.14
C ASP A 353 14.23 17.93 15.42
N CYS A 354 12.98 17.72 15.00
CA CYS A 354 12.53 16.47 14.35
C CYS A 354 13.33 16.08 13.09
N SER A 355 14.02 17.02 12.44
CA SER A 355 14.81 16.79 11.22
C SER A 355 16.32 16.67 11.48
N ALA A 356 16.76 16.80 12.73
CA ALA A 356 18.17 16.69 13.10
C ALA A 356 18.74 15.31 12.74
N PRO A 357 20.01 15.22 12.30
CA PRO A 357 20.67 13.93 12.07
C PRO A 357 20.54 13.01 13.28
N LEU A 358 20.42 11.70 13.08
CA LEU A 358 20.53 10.76 14.19
C LEU A 358 21.93 10.91 14.81
N ASP A 359 22.00 11.26 16.09
CA ASP A 359 23.23 11.08 16.87
C ASP A 359 23.54 9.58 16.86
N LEU A 360 24.50 9.17 16.03
CA LEU A 360 25.01 7.81 16.01
C LEU A 360 25.69 7.56 17.37
N ARG A 361 24.98 6.93 18.31
CA ARG A 361 25.54 6.42 19.55
C ARG A 361 25.23 4.95 19.73
#